data_AF-A0A2K6UMC2-F1
#
_entry.id   AF-A0A2K6UMC2-F1
#
_cell.length_a   1.000
_cell.length_b   1.000
_cell.length_c   1.000
_cell.angle_alpha   90.00
_cell.angle_beta   90.00
_cell.angle_gamma   90.00
#
_symmetry.space_group_name_H-M   'P 1'
#
loop_
_entity.id
_entity.type
_entity.pdbx_description
1 polymer ?
#
loop_
_entity_poly.entity_id
_entity_poly.type
_entity_poly.pdbx_seq_one_letter_code
_entity_poly.pdbx_strand_id
1 'polypeptide(L)'
;MVRFKHRYLLCELVSDDPRCRLSLDDRVLSSLVRDTIARVHGTFGAAACSIGFAGTIRTCQKFLIQYNRRQLLILLQNCTDEGEREAIQKSVTRSCLLEEEEESSEEAAEAME
;
A
#
# COMPACT_ATOMS: atom_id res chain seq x y z
N MET A 1 -4.33 -17.44 26.44
CA MET A 1 -3.38 -17.48 25.31
C MET A 1 -2.90 -16.05 25.05
N VAL A 2 -1.62 -15.74 25.30
CA VAL A 2 -1.04 -14.40 25.06
C VAL A 2 -0.38 -14.37 23.68
N ARG A 3 -0.64 -13.32 22.90
CA ARG A 3 -0.10 -13.12 21.55
C ARG A 3 0.58 -11.76 21.45
N PHE A 4 1.63 -11.64 20.65
CA PHE A 4 2.25 -10.35 20.37
C PHE A 4 1.27 -9.45 19.61
N LYS A 5 1.01 -8.25 20.14
CA LYS A 5 0.21 -7.22 19.49
C LYS A 5 1.14 -6.28 18.76
N HIS A 6 1.30 -6.55 17.48
CA HIS A 6 2.14 -5.76 16.61
C HIS A 6 1.35 -4.52 16.08
N ARG A 7 2.01 -3.49 15.49
CA ARG A 7 1.39 -2.24 14.94
C ARG A 7 1.95 -1.88 13.55
N TYR A 8 1.11 -1.57 12.54
CA TYR A 8 1.56 -1.22 11.18
C TYR A 8 1.52 0.29 10.99
N LEU A 9 2.37 0.78 10.09
CA LEU A 9 2.43 2.16 9.64
C LEU A 9 2.54 2.16 8.11
N LEU A 10 1.82 3.07 7.47
CA LEU A 10 1.89 3.30 6.03
C LEU A 10 2.65 4.61 5.81
N CYS A 11 3.59 4.59 4.87
CA CYS A 11 4.39 5.75 4.51
C CYS A 11 4.37 5.90 2.99
N GLU A 12 4.19 7.14 2.53
CA GLU A 12 4.26 7.49 1.10
C GLU A 12 5.55 8.28 0.85
N LEU A 13 6.29 7.89 -0.19
CA LEU A 13 7.48 8.60 -0.63
C LEU A 13 7.09 9.55 -1.78
N VAL A 14 7.02 10.85 -1.47
CA VAL A 14 6.73 11.91 -2.43
C VAL A 14 8.05 12.53 -2.88
N SER A 15 8.39 12.36 -4.16
CA SER A 15 9.60 12.91 -4.78
C SER A 15 9.32 13.24 -6.24
N ASP A 16 9.83 14.38 -6.71
CA ASP A 16 9.68 14.83 -8.09
C ASP A 16 10.53 14.01 -9.08
N ASP A 17 11.64 13.41 -8.61
CA ASP A 17 12.51 12.58 -9.45
C ASP A 17 11.97 11.14 -9.53
N PRO A 18 11.49 10.68 -10.70
CA PRO A 18 10.93 9.33 -10.84
C PRO A 18 11.98 8.23 -10.59
N ARG A 19 13.28 8.53 -10.74
CA ARG A 19 14.37 7.57 -10.49
C ARG A 19 14.40 7.10 -9.04
N CYS A 20 14.04 7.98 -8.10
CA CYS A 20 13.93 7.64 -6.68
C CYS A 20 12.92 6.51 -6.43
N ARG A 21 11.84 6.46 -7.21
CA ARG A 21 10.80 5.43 -7.10
C ARG A 21 11.22 4.11 -7.73
N LEU A 22 12.13 4.14 -8.71
CA LEU A 22 12.65 2.95 -9.39
C LEU A 22 13.77 2.25 -8.60
N SER A 23 14.43 2.96 -7.68
CA SER A 23 15.52 2.43 -6.86
C SER A 23 15.07 1.84 -5.51
N LEU A 24 13.79 1.55 -5.34
CA LEU A 24 13.25 1.01 -4.09
C LEU A 24 13.39 -0.51 -4.07
N ASP A 25 14.22 -1.01 -3.15
CA ASP A 25 14.38 -2.42 -2.84
C ASP A 25 14.21 -2.64 -1.33
N ASP A 26 13.63 -3.79 -0.95
CA ASP A 26 13.31 -4.12 0.44
C ASP A 26 14.56 -4.10 1.34
N ARG A 27 15.71 -4.56 0.82
CA ARG A 27 16.97 -4.59 1.56
C ARG A 27 17.49 -3.19 1.80
N VAL A 28 17.44 -2.34 0.77
CA VAL A 28 17.90 -0.95 0.82
C VAL A 28 17.03 -0.16 1.81
N LEU A 29 15.71 -0.29 1.73
CA LEU A 29 14.78 0.38 2.63
C LEU A 29 14.96 -0.08 4.09
N SER A 30 15.10 -1.40 4.30
CA SER A 30 15.33 -1.96 5.63
C SER A 30 16.63 -1.45 6.27
N SER A 31 17.73 -1.41 5.50
CA SER A 31 19.01 -0.85 5.97
C SER A 31 18.85 0.63 6.31
N LEU A 32 18.29 1.42 5.40
CA LEU A 32 18.14 2.87 5.56
C LEU A 32 17.34 3.24 6.83
N VAL A 33 16.24 2.53 7.07
CA VAL A 33 15.40 2.74 8.26
C VAL A 33 16.17 2.36 9.52
N ARG A 34 16.83 1.19 9.55
CA ARG A 34 17.61 0.74 10.70
C ARG A 34 18.78 1.67 11.03
N ASP A 35 19.53 2.11 10.01
CA ASP A 35 20.65 3.03 10.16
C ASP A 35 20.18 4.38 10.68
N THR A 36 19.04 4.88 10.20
CA THR A 36 18.45 6.12 10.68
C THR A 36 17.99 6.00 12.13
N ILE A 37 17.33 4.91 12.51
CA ILE A 37 16.94 4.65 13.90
C ILE A 37 18.19 4.56 14.80
N ALA A 38 19.24 3.86 14.36
CA ALA A 38 20.49 3.76 15.12
C ALA A 38 21.15 5.13 15.34
N ARG A 39 21.15 6.00 14.32
CA ARG A 39 21.68 7.37 14.44
C ARG A 39 20.87 8.25 15.38
N VAL A 40 19.54 8.13 15.36
CA VAL A 40 18.64 9.00 16.15
C VAL A 40 18.43 8.48 17.58
N HIS A 41 18.33 7.17 17.76
CA HIS A 41 17.91 6.52 19.01
C HIS A 41 18.97 5.57 19.61
N GLY A 42 20.15 5.47 19.00
CA GLY A 42 21.21 4.57 19.44
C GLY A 42 20.89 3.09 19.26
N THR A 43 21.72 2.24 19.86
CA THR A 43 21.63 0.78 19.75
C THR A 43 20.35 0.21 20.35
N PHE A 44 19.86 0.80 21.45
CA PHE A 44 18.63 0.37 22.09
C PHE A 44 17.41 0.56 21.19
N GLY A 45 17.26 1.74 20.58
CA GLY A 45 16.16 2.02 19.65
C GLY A 45 16.20 1.11 18.42
N ALA A 46 17.39 0.91 17.84
CA ALA A 46 17.58 0.03 16.69
C ALA A 46 17.21 -1.43 17.00
N ALA A 47 17.61 -1.93 18.18
CA ALA A 47 17.25 -3.27 18.63
C ALA A 47 15.74 -3.41 18.87
N ALA A 48 15.10 -2.42 19.51
CA ALA A 48 13.67 -2.44 19.80
C ALA A 48 12.80 -2.50 18.53
N CYS A 49 13.20 -1.79 17.46
CA CYS A 49 12.48 -1.80 16.18
C CYS A 49 12.66 -3.10 15.38
N SER A 50 13.61 -3.96 15.77
CA SER A 50 13.88 -5.24 15.09
C SER A 50 12.78 -6.29 15.31
N ILE A 51 11.97 -6.13 16.36
CA ILE A 51 10.90 -7.06 16.76
C ILE A 51 9.62 -6.88 15.91
N GLY A 52 9.61 -5.87 15.03
CA GLY A 52 8.65 -5.75 13.94
C GLY A 52 7.42 -4.90 14.27
N PHE A 53 7.07 -4.04 13.32
CA PHE A 53 5.85 -3.26 13.27
C PHE A 53 4.79 -4.06 12.48
N ALA A 54 3.79 -4.67 13.14
CA ALA A 54 2.74 -5.47 12.47
C ALA A 54 1.27 -5.42 13.02
N GLY A 55 0.48 -4.38 12.78
CA GLY A 55 -0.93 -4.23 13.21
C GLY A 55 -1.99 -5.15 12.58
N THR A 56 -3.18 -4.62 12.32
CA THR A 56 -4.22 -5.32 11.54
C THR A 56 -4.07 -4.96 10.06
N ILE A 57 -3.62 -5.91 9.23
CA ILE A 57 -3.37 -5.69 7.80
C ILE A 57 -4.65 -5.23 7.08
N ARG A 58 -5.80 -5.84 7.42
CA ARG A 58 -7.10 -5.57 6.77
C ARG A 58 -7.51 -4.10 6.83
N THR A 59 -7.37 -3.44 7.98
CA THR A 59 -7.74 -2.02 8.10
C THR A 59 -6.79 -1.12 7.32
N CYS A 60 -5.50 -1.45 7.28
CA CYS A 60 -4.51 -0.73 6.47
C CYS A 60 -4.83 -0.87 4.98
N GLN A 61 -5.21 -2.06 4.52
CA GLN A 61 -5.64 -2.30 3.15
C GLN A 61 -6.91 -1.53 2.79
N LYS A 62 -7.93 -1.54 3.66
CA LYS A 62 -9.16 -0.74 3.46
C LYS A 62 -8.85 0.76 3.34
N PHE A 63 -7.99 1.28 4.21
CA PHE A 63 -7.52 2.66 4.13
C PHE A 63 -6.82 2.94 2.80
N LEU A 64 -5.91 2.06 2.37
CA LEU A 64 -5.13 2.23 1.15
C LEU A 64 -6.03 2.21 -0.10
N ILE A 65 -7.07 1.36 -0.14
CA ILE A 65 -8.07 1.36 -1.21
C ILE A 65 -8.80 2.71 -1.28
N GLN A 66 -9.27 3.22 -0.14
CA GLN A 66 -9.97 4.51 -0.07
C GLN A 66 -9.05 5.68 -0.49
N TYR A 67 -7.79 5.64 -0.04
CA TYR A 67 -6.77 6.62 -0.41
C TYR A 67 -6.54 6.67 -1.92
N ASN A 68 -6.31 5.50 -2.54
CA ASN A 68 -6.08 5.39 -3.98
C ASN A 68 -7.31 5.80 -4.80
N ARG A 69 -8.53 5.40 -4.39
CA ARG A 69 -9.77 5.84 -5.04
C ARG A 69 -9.90 7.37 -5.04
N ARG A 70 -9.58 8.02 -3.91
CA ARG A 70 -9.61 9.49 -3.81
C ARG A 70 -8.55 10.16 -4.68
N GLN A 71 -7.33 9.64 -4.69
CA GLN A 71 -6.22 10.15 -5.51
C GLN A 71 -6.55 10.10 -7.02
N LEU A 72 -7.11 8.98 -7.51
CA LEU A 72 -7.50 8.84 -8.93
C LEU A 72 -8.57 9.83 -9.36
N LEU A 73 -9.57 10.09 -8.52
CA LEU A 73 -10.63 11.06 -8.82
C LEU A 73 -10.08 12.50 -8.90
N ILE A 74 -9.16 12.87 -8.01
CA ILE A 74 -8.48 14.18 -8.03
C ILE A 74 -7.62 14.30 -9.29
N LEU A 75 -6.89 13.25 -9.65
CA LEU A 75 -6.10 13.21 -10.89
C LEU A 75 -6.98 13.37 -12.12
N LEU A 76 -8.11 12.66 -12.20
CA LEU A 76 -9.03 12.75 -13.33
C LEU A 76 -9.57 14.18 -13.54
N GLN A 77 -9.91 14.87 -12.45
CA GLN A 77 -10.43 16.24 -12.49
C GLN A 77 -9.39 17.24 -13.01
N ASN A 78 -8.11 17.02 -12.70
CA ASN A 78 -7.02 17.93 -13.05
C ASN A 78 -6.29 17.53 -14.35
N CYS A 79 -6.63 16.38 -14.93
CA CYS A 79 -5.98 15.85 -16.10
C CYS A 79 -6.35 16.65 -17.36
N THR A 80 -5.32 17.07 -18.11
CA THR A 80 -5.45 17.81 -19.38
C THR A 80 -5.13 16.95 -20.60
N ASP A 81 -4.48 15.80 -20.41
CA ASP A 81 -4.13 14.86 -21.47
C ASP A 81 -5.19 13.77 -21.63
N GLU A 82 -5.64 13.54 -22.87
CA GLU A 82 -6.69 12.54 -23.13
C GLU A 82 -6.18 11.10 -22.93
N GLY A 83 -4.88 10.84 -23.14
CA GLY A 83 -4.28 9.52 -22.92
C GLY A 83 -4.23 9.14 -21.44
N GLU A 84 -3.79 10.07 -20.58
CA GLU A 84 -3.85 9.89 -19.12
C GLU A 84 -5.29 9.76 -18.62
N ARG A 85 -6.23 10.53 -19.19
CA ARG A 85 -7.65 10.42 -18.86
C ARG A 85 -8.22 9.04 -19.18
N GLU A 86 -7.93 8.49 -20.36
CA GLU A 86 -8.38 7.14 -20.75
C GLU A 86 -7.80 6.07 -19.81
N ALA A 87 -6.51 6.19 -19.44
CA ALA A 87 -5.88 5.27 -18.49
C ALA A 87 -6.53 5.31 -17.10
N ILE A 88 -6.85 6.51 -16.59
CA ILE A 88 -7.54 6.68 -15.31
C ILE A 88 -8.96 6.09 -15.38
N GLN A 89 -9.72 6.38 -16.45
CA GLN A 89 -11.06 5.83 -16.66
C GLN A 89 -11.03 4.30 -16.70
N LYS A 90 -10.09 3.70 -17.44
CA LYS A 90 -9.91 2.25 -17.48
C LYS A 90 -9.60 1.66 -16.09
N SER A 91 -8.76 2.34 -15.31
CA SER A 91 -8.47 1.94 -13.92
C SER A 91 -9.71 2.00 -13.03
N VAL A 92 -10.55 3.04 -13.18
CA VAL A 92 -11.81 3.19 -12.43
C VAL A 92 -12.80 2.10 -12.82
N THR A 93 -13.05 1.89 -14.13
CA THR A 93 -13.94 0.84 -14.62
C THR A 93 -13.52 -0.54 -14.13
N ARG A 94 -12.22 -0.87 -14.21
CA ARG A 94 -11.70 -2.13 -13.67
C ARG A 94 -11.97 -2.27 -12.17
N SER A 95 -11.82 -1.19 -11.40
CA SER A 95 -12.07 -1.22 -9.96
C SER A 95 -13.54 -1.38 -9.55
N CYS A 96 -14.48 -1.08 -10.46
CA CYS A 96 -15.92 -1.35 -10.28
C CYS A 96 -16.27 -2.79 -10.65
N LEU A 97 -15.62 -3.36 -11.66
CA LEU A 97 -15.85 -4.74 -12.12
C LEU A 97 -15.23 -5.80 -11.19
N LEU A 98 -14.23 -5.44 -10.38
CA LEU A 98 -13.68 -6.34 -9.35
C LEU A 98 -14.70 -6.73 -8.27
N GLU A 99 -15.82 -6.01 -8.14
CA GLU A 99 -16.93 -6.40 -7.26
C GLU A 99 -17.71 -7.62 -7.83
N GLU A 100 -17.59 -7.93 -9.14
CA GLU A 100 -18.31 -9.05 -9.79
C GLU A 100 -17.49 -10.36 -9.82
N GLU A 101 -16.15 -10.30 -9.75
CA GLU A 101 -15.28 -11.50 -9.79
C GLU A 101 -15.20 -12.24 -8.44
N GLU A 102 -15.35 -11.55 -7.30
CA GLU A 102 -15.38 -12.22 -5.98
C GLU A 102 -16.68 -13.02 -5.79
N GLU A 103 -17.85 -12.47 -6.17
CA GLU A 103 -19.14 -13.19 -6.10
C GLU A 103 -19.19 -14.39 -7.05
N SER A 104 -18.67 -14.26 -8.28
CA SER A 104 -18.62 -15.37 -9.24
C SER A 104 -17.69 -16.52 -8.82
N SER A 105 -16.67 -16.24 -8.00
CA SER A 105 -15.73 -17.26 -7.54
C SER A 105 -16.25 -18.08 -6.35
N GLU A 106 -17.10 -17.48 -5.51
CA GLU A 106 -17.76 -18.15 -4.39
C GLU A 106 -18.95 -19.00 -4.88
N GLU A 107 -19.76 -18.50 -5.83
CA GLU A 107 -20.86 -19.27 -6.43
C GLU A 107 -20.38 -20.51 -7.22
N ALA A 108 -19.22 -20.42 -7.87
CA ALA A 108 -18.62 -21.57 -8.58
C ALA A 108 -18.07 -22.65 -7.63
N ALA A 109 -17.71 -22.28 -6.39
CA ALA A 109 -17.25 -23.22 -5.38
C ALA A 109 -18.41 -23.92 -4.66
N GLU A 110 -19.51 -23.23 -4.38
CA GLU A 110 -20.73 -23.84 -3.80
C GLU A 110 -21.48 -24.76 -4.77
N ALA A 111 -21.39 -24.53 -6.09
CA ALA A 111 -22.00 -25.42 -7.10
C ALA A 111 -21.25 -26.76 -7.28
N MET A 112 -20.11 -26.95 -6.62
CA MET A 112 -19.31 -28.19 -6.63
C MET A 112 -19.36 -28.99 -5.32
N GLU A 113 -20.14 -28.57 -4.32
CA GLU A 113 -20.46 -29.33 -3.10
C GLU A 113 -21.87 -29.96 -3.16
#